data_AF-A0A7C5QT15-F1
#
_entry.id   AF-A0A7C5QT15-F1
#
_cell.length_a   1.000
_cell.length_b   1.000
_cell.length_c   1.000
_cell.angle_alpha   90.00
_cell.angle_beta   90.00
_cell.angle_gamma   90.00
#
_symmetry.space_group_name_H-M   'P 1'
#
loop_
_entity.id
_entity.type
_entity.pdbx_description
1 polymer ?
#
loop_
_entity_poly.entity_id
_entity_poly.type
_entity_poly.pdbx_seq_one_letter_code
_entity_poly.pdbx_strand_id
1 'polypeptide(L)'
;SLLTEKDVVCSFVPKFSLTKLIEALGGFSRIIRMNPLATSCVNTGFNPASFGPGISPEVKGTFIQQMSILGQVPEVKDELIEVYASISAMGPSYLWFLFYELVSLGESFGLTREQALEAVSNMLVGAARTMAESGLTPEEVMDLIPTRPLAEEEEKIKEIFRQKIQGIYNKLKS
;
A
#
# COMPACT_ATOMS: atom_id res chain seq x y z
N SER A 1 24.04 -18.63 -20.06
CA SER A 1 23.15 -17.80 -19.24
C SER A 1 23.44 -18.09 -17.78
N LEU A 2 23.51 -17.07 -16.91
CA LEU A 2 23.59 -17.25 -15.45
C LEU A 2 22.26 -17.76 -14.86
N LEU A 3 21.15 -17.50 -15.55
CA LEU A 3 19.81 -17.98 -15.18
C LEU A 3 19.48 -19.27 -15.94
N THR A 4 18.90 -20.22 -15.22
CA THR A 4 18.45 -21.53 -15.69
C THR A 4 16.94 -21.67 -15.55
N GLU A 5 16.37 -22.73 -16.11
CA GLU A 5 14.92 -23.01 -16.02
C GLU A 5 14.40 -23.27 -14.60
N LYS A 6 15.32 -23.56 -13.66
CA LYS A 6 14.98 -23.77 -12.24
C LYS A 6 14.84 -22.45 -11.48
N ASP A 7 15.47 -21.39 -11.98
CA ASP A 7 15.53 -20.11 -11.28
C ASP A 7 14.21 -19.34 -11.42
N VAL A 8 13.95 -18.47 -10.45
CA VAL A 8 12.85 -17.52 -10.45
C VAL A 8 13.43 -16.18 -10.01
N VAL A 9 13.15 -15.13 -10.78
CA VAL A 9 13.60 -13.77 -10.45
C VAL A 9 12.42 -12.99 -9.89
N CYS A 10 12.54 -12.52 -8.64
CA CYS A 10 11.59 -11.56 -8.09
C CYS A 10 12.20 -10.16 -8.15
N SER A 11 11.59 -9.27 -8.93
CA SER A 11 12.00 -7.88 -9.07
C SER A 11 11.17 -6.97 -8.16
N PHE A 12 11.86 -6.13 -7.41
CA PHE A 12 11.29 -5.05 -6.60
C PHE A 12 11.50 -3.67 -7.22
N VAL A 13 11.93 -3.62 -8.48
CA VAL A 13 12.29 -2.37 -9.15
C VAL A 13 11.02 -1.65 -9.64
N PRO A 14 10.78 -0.40 -9.22
CA PRO A 14 9.67 0.40 -9.73
C PRO A 14 9.81 0.63 -11.25
N LYS A 15 8.68 0.78 -11.95
CA LYS A 15 8.59 1.17 -13.37
C LYS A 15 9.12 0.17 -14.41
N PHE A 16 9.72 -0.94 -13.98
CA PHE A 16 10.27 -1.95 -14.88
C PHE A 16 9.25 -3.07 -15.10
N SER A 17 8.37 -2.90 -16.09
CA SER A 17 7.33 -3.88 -16.43
C SER A 17 7.89 -5.28 -16.65
N LEU A 18 7.05 -6.31 -16.49
CA LEU A 18 7.42 -7.69 -16.80
C LEU A 18 7.98 -7.79 -18.22
N THR A 19 7.35 -7.14 -19.20
CA THR A 19 7.86 -7.09 -20.57
C THR A 19 9.29 -6.55 -20.65
N LYS A 20 9.56 -5.39 -20.03
CA LYS A 20 10.91 -4.78 -20.02
C LYS A 20 11.93 -5.66 -19.30
N LEU A 21 11.53 -6.33 -18.21
CA LEU A 21 12.40 -7.25 -17.48
C LEU A 21 12.73 -8.50 -18.31
N ILE A 22 11.75 -9.06 -19.02
CA ILE A 22 11.93 -10.21 -19.90
C ILE A 22 12.90 -9.86 -21.03
N GLU A 23 12.70 -8.71 -21.68
CA GLU A 23 13.60 -8.20 -22.72
C GLU A 23 15.02 -7.99 -22.19
N ALA A 24 15.17 -7.33 -21.04
CA ALA A 24 16.47 -7.08 -20.41
C ALA A 24 17.19 -8.36 -19.98
N LEU A 25 16.44 -9.43 -19.68
CA LEU A 25 16.96 -10.74 -19.30
C LEU A 25 16.99 -11.74 -20.47
N GLY A 26 16.98 -11.27 -21.72
CA GLY A 26 17.20 -12.09 -22.90
C GLY A 26 16.08 -13.12 -23.15
N GLY A 27 14.83 -12.78 -22.81
CA GLY A 27 13.67 -13.65 -22.99
C GLY A 27 13.34 -14.53 -21.77
N PHE A 28 14.11 -14.44 -20.68
CA PHE A 28 13.80 -15.16 -19.46
C PHE A 28 12.45 -14.70 -18.88
N SER A 29 11.49 -15.63 -18.74
CA SER A 29 10.09 -15.29 -18.43
C SER A 29 9.59 -15.75 -17.06
N ARG A 30 10.44 -16.41 -16.27
CA ARG A 30 10.15 -16.83 -14.89
C ARG A 30 10.42 -15.68 -13.91
N ILE A 31 9.71 -14.58 -14.13
CA ILE A 31 9.88 -13.32 -13.41
C ILE A 31 8.62 -13.04 -12.60
N ILE A 32 8.79 -12.57 -11.38
CA ILE A 32 7.74 -12.05 -10.52
C ILE A 32 8.07 -10.57 -10.26
N ARG A 33 7.06 -9.71 -10.28
CA ARG A 33 7.17 -8.32 -9.81
C ARG A 33 6.34 -8.14 -8.57
N MET A 34 6.90 -7.46 -7.58
CA MET A 34 6.20 -7.06 -6.36
C MET A 34 6.85 -5.76 -5.86
N ASN A 35 6.14 -4.91 -5.12
CA ASN A 35 6.77 -3.79 -4.42
C ASN A 35 6.48 -3.94 -2.91
N PRO A 36 7.42 -4.51 -2.13
CA PRO A 36 7.30 -4.56 -0.68
C PRO A 36 7.11 -3.15 -0.12
N LEU A 37 6.17 -2.99 0.81
CA LEU A 37 5.88 -1.70 1.43
C LEU A 37 6.16 -1.69 2.94
N ALA A 38 6.23 -0.49 3.51
CA ALA A 38 6.75 -0.26 4.86
C ALA A 38 6.01 -1.03 5.97
N THR A 39 4.68 -1.21 5.87
CA THR A 39 3.91 -1.94 6.90
C THR A 39 4.19 -3.45 6.92
N SER A 40 4.95 -3.97 5.94
CA SER A 40 5.47 -5.34 5.98
C SER A 40 6.45 -5.57 7.12
N CYS A 41 7.02 -4.52 7.73
CA CYS A 41 7.89 -4.66 8.91
C CYS A 41 7.16 -5.19 10.15
N VAL A 42 5.83 -5.11 10.17
CA VAL A 42 4.96 -5.67 11.20
C VAL A 42 3.97 -6.68 10.61
N ASN A 43 4.30 -7.25 9.45
CA ASN A 43 3.58 -8.35 8.81
C ASN A 43 2.15 -8.00 8.35
N THR A 44 1.83 -6.72 8.17
CA THR A 44 0.50 -6.23 7.74
C THR A 44 0.54 -5.51 6.40
N GLY A 45 1.56 -5.80 5.59
CA GLY A 45 1.71 -5.25 4.25
C GLY A 45 0.57 -5.66 3.31
N PHE A 46 0.29 -4.81 2.33
CA PHE A 46 -0.51 -5.15 1.16
C PHE A 46 0.44 -5.11 -0.04
N ASN A 47 0.95 -6.27 -0.45
CA ASN A 47 2.06 -6.42 -1.38
C ASN A 47 1.60 -7.08 -2.69
N PRO A 48 0.91 -6.37 -3.59
CA PRO A 48 0.50 -6.90 -4.88
C PRO A 48 1.66 -7.46 -5.69
N ALA A 49 1.43 -8.62 -6.29
CA ALA A 49 2.41 -9.30 -7.11
C ALA A 49 1.86 -9.56 -8.53
N SER A 50 2.72 -9.41 -9.53
CA SER A 50 2.43 -9.80 -10.91
C SER A 50 3.39 -10.89 -11.36
N PHE A 51 2.88 -11.87 -12.09
CA PHE A 51 3.61 -13.09 -12.44
C PHE A 51 3.82 -13.16 -13.96
N GLY A 52 5.08 -13.32 -14.38
CA GLY A 52 5.45 -13.50 -15.78
C GLY A 52 4.93 -14.82 -16.36
N PRO A 53 4.88 -14.94 -17.69
CA PRO A 53 4.27 -16.08 -18.36
C PRO A 53 5.02 -17.40 -18.15
N GLY A 54 6.28 -17.35 -17.70
CA GLY A 54 7.06 -18.55 -17.34
C GLY A 54 6.78 -19.10 -15.94
N ILE A 55 5.99 -18.39 -15.11
CA ILE A 55 5.68 -18.81 -13.75
C ILE A 55 4.53 -19.83 -13.75
N SER A 56 4.81 -21.04 -13.28
CA SER A 56 3.79 -22.07 -13.12
C SER A 56 2.88 -21.78 -11.92
N PRO A 57 1.65 -22.35 -11.89
CA PRO A 57 0.76 -22.23 -10.73
C PRO A 57 1.39 -22.73 -9.41
N GLU A 58 2.21 -23.78 -9.47
CA GLU A 58 2.91 -24.33 -8.31
C GLU A 58 3.96 -23.35 -7.74
N VAL A 59 4.77 -22.75 -8.62
CA VAL A 59 5.75 -21.73 -8.23
C VAL A 59 5.06 -20.49 -7.68
N LYS A 60 3.96 -20.07 -8.31
CA LYS A 60 3.12 -18.96 -7.82
C LYS A 60 2.60 -19.23 -6.42
N GLY A 61 2.00 -20.40 -6.19
CA GLY A 61 1.46 -20.78 -4.88
C GLY A 61 2.53 -20.79 -3.79
N THR A 62 3.69 -21.37 -4.10
CA THR A 62 4.85 -21.40 -3.20
C THR A 62 5.32 -19.98 -2.86
N PHE A 63 5.45 -19.10 -3.86
CA PHE A 63 5.85 -17.72 -3.67
C PHE A 63 4.87 -16.95 -2.79
N ILE A 64 3.57 -17.03 -3.07
CA ILE A 64 2.53 -16.36 -2.27
C ILE A 64 2.56 -16.84 -0.83
N GLN A 65 2.70 -18.15 -0.61
CA GLN A 65 2.82 -18.72 0.73
C GLN A 65 4.05 -18.16 1.47
N GLN A 66 5.21 -18.12 0.81
CA GLN A 66 6.44 -17.60 1.42
C GLN A 66 6.34 -16.11 1.74
N MET A 67 5.74 -15.32 0.84
CA MET A 67 5.62 -13.87 1.01
C MET A 67 4.48 -13.46 1.95
N SER A 68 3.61 -14.38 2.36
CA SER A 68 2.52 -14.11 3.30
C SER A 68 2.99 -13.59 4.67
N ILE A 69 4.25 -13.84 5.04
CA ILE A 69 4.86 -13.25 6.26
C ILE A 69 4.94 -11.72 6.20
N LEU A 70 4.91 -11.14 5.00
CA LEU A 70 4.94 -9.70 4.78
C LEU A 70 3.53 -9.09 4.81
N GLY A 71 2.48 -9.91 4.94
CA GLY A 71 1.07 -9.53 4.87
C GLY A 71 0.37 -10.14 3.64
N GLN A 72 -0.59 -9.42 3.07
CA GLN A 72 -1.36 -9.89 1.92
C GLN A 72 -0.55 -9.79 0.63
N VAL A 73 -0.68 -10.78 -0.26
CA VAL A 73 0.04 -10.85 -1.54
C VAL A 73 -0.95 -11.14 -2.68
N PRO A 74 -1.82 -10.18 -3.03
CA PRO A 74 -2.80 -10.39 -4.09
C PRO A 74 -2.12 -10.45 -5.47
N GLU A 75 -2.58 -11.37 -6.32
CA GLU A 75 -2.19 -11.36 -7.73
C GLU A 75 -2.88 -10.22 -8.47
N VAL A 76 -2.10 -9.41 -9.19
CA VAL A 76 -2.58 -8.26 -9.96
C VAL A 76 -1.96 -8.20 -11.35
N LYS A 77 -2.62 -7.45 -12.24
CA LYS A 77 -2.06 -7.12 -13.55
C LYS A 77 -0.80 -6.27 -13.38
N ASP A 78 0.20 -6.52 -14.23
CA ASP A 78 1.49 -5.82 -14.20
C ASP A 78 1.34 -4.29 -14.29
N GLU A 79 0.42 -3.83 -15.14
CA GLU A 79 0.10 -2.42 -15.36
C GLU A 79 -0.47 -1.70 -14.12
N LEU A 80 -0.89 -2.44 -13.08
CA LEU A 80 -1.45 -1.88 -11.85
C LEU A 80 -0.40 -1.77 -10.72
N ILE A 81 0.79 -2.35 -10.87
CA ILE A 81 1.81 -2.35 -9.81
C ILE A 81 2.16 -0.92 -9.38
N GLU A 82 2.32 0.01 -10.34
CA GLU A 82 2.60 1.42 -10.09
C GLU A 82 1.40 2.17 -9.48
N VAL A 83 0.17 1.73 -9.77
CA VAL A 83 -1.05 2.26 -9.14
C VAL A 83 -1.08 1.88 -7.66
N TYR A 84 -0.83 0.62 -7.33
CA TYR A 84 -0.73 0.20 -5.94
C TYR A 84 0.44 0.87 -5.21
N ALA A 85 1.56 1.09 -5.90
CA ALA A 85 2.68 1.82 -5.32
C ALA A 85 2.30 3.25 -4.93
N SER A 86 1.59 3.99 -5.79
CA SER A 86 1.20 5.38 -5.50
C SER A 86 0.14 5.50 -4.39
N ILE A 87 -0.70 4.48 -4.24
CA ILE A 87 -1.81 4.45 -3.27
C ILE A 87 -1.44 3.72 -1.98
N SER A 88 -1.24 2.40 -2.01
CA SER A 88 -1.07 1.60 -0.78
C SER A 88 0.35 1.63 -0.24
N ALA A 89 1.38 1.62 -1.09
CA ALA A 89 2.76 1.62 -0.61
C ALA A 89 3.19 2.98 -0.04
N MET A 90 2.81 4.07 -0.71
CA MET A 90 3.11 5.43 -0.27
C MET A 90 2.04 6.02 0.66
N GLY A 91 0.83 5.45 0.68
CA GLY A 91 -0.30 5.89 1.50
C GLY A 91 0.05 6.24 2.95
N PRO A 92 0.80 5.39 3.68
CA PRO A 92 1.22 5.71 5.04
C PRO A 92 2.00 7.01 5.16
N SER A 93 2.84 7.36 4.17
CA SER A 93 3.60 8.63 4.18
C SER A 93 2.72 9.87 4.05
N TYR A 94 1.53 9.74 3.46
CA TYR A 94 0.57 10.84 3.34
C TYR A 94 -0.23 11.06 4.61
N LEU A 95 -0.21 10.10 5.55
CA LEU A 95 -1.12 10.05 6.69
C LEU A 95 -0.40 10.05 8.04
N TRP A 96 0.78 9.41 8.14
CA TRP A 96 1.49 9.27 9.42
C TRP A 96 1.74 10.59 10.12
N PHE A 97 2.10 11.64 9.39
CA PHE A 97 2.34 12.94 10.02
C PHE A 97 1.05 13.54 10.63
N LEU A 98 -0.12 13.29 10.03
CA LEU A 98 -1.41 13.70 10.60
C LEU A 98 -1.71 12.93 11.88
N PHE A 99 -1.42 11.62 11.87
CA PHE A 99 -1.65 10.77 13.03
C PHE A 99 -0.72 11.11 14.18
N TYR A 100 0.55 11.37 13.90
CA TYR A 100 1.50 11.83 14.92
C TYR A 100 1.14 13.22 15.46
N GLU A 101 0.55 14.10 14.64
CA GLU A 101 0.01 15.37 15.13
C GLU A 101 -1.13 15.17 16.14
N LEU A 102 -2.04 14.21 15.90
CA LEU A 102 -3.07 13.85 16.89
C LEU A 102 -2.45 13.35 18.21
N VAL A 103 -1.36 12.57 18.13
CA VAL A 103 -0.64 12.13 19.33
C VAL A 103 -0.06 13.34 20.08
N SER A 104 0.64 14.25 19.38
CA SER A 104 1.20 15.47 19.96
C SER A 104 0.14 16.37 20.61
N LEU A 105 -1.02 16.51 19.99
CA LEU A 105 -2.15 17.26 20.55
C LEU A 105 -2.69 16.59 21.82
N GLY A 106 -2.84 15.26 21.82
CA GLY A 106 -3.21 14.49 23.01
C GLY A 106 -2.25 14.71 24.18
N GLU A 107 -0.93 14.74 23.92
CA GLU A 107 0.09 15.09 24.91
C GLU A 107 -0.09 16.52 25.44
N SER A 108 -0.37 17.48 24.54
CA SER A 108 -0.64 18.87 24.91
C SER A 108 -1.89 19.06 25.78
N PHE A 109 -2.82 18.10 25.71
CA PHE A 109 -4.05 18.06 26.51
C PHE A 109 -3.89 17.28 27.82
N GLY A 110 -2.68 16.79 28.12
CA GLY A 110 -2.33 16.16 29.39
C GLY A 110 -2.22 14.64 29.37
N LEU A 111 -2.32 13.99 28.21
CA LEU A 111 -2.01 12.57 28.11
C LEU A 111 -0.49 12.34 28.16
N THR A 112 -0.08 11.19 28.67
CA THR A 112 1.28 10.69 28.41
C THR A 112 1.42 10.29 26.94
N ARG A 113 2.65 10.26 26.43
CA ARG A 113 2.94 9.78 25.07
C ARG A 113 2.38 8.38 24.81
N GLU A 114 2.55 7.45 25.75
CA GLU A 114 2.01 6.08 25.60
C GLU A 114 0.48 6.10 25.46
N GLN A 115 -0.23 6.83 26.33
CA GLN A 115 -1.69 6.93 26.28
C GLN A 115 -2.18 7.54 24.96
N ALA A 116 -1.55 8.63 24.50
CA ALA A 116 -1.94 9.29 23.26
C ALA A 116 -1.67 8.39 22.04
N LEU A 117 -0.53 7.70 21.99
CA LEU A 117 -0.19 6.79 20.91
C LEU A 117 -1.13 5.58 20.87
N GLU A 118 -1.46 4.99 22.03
CA GLU A 118 -2.40 3.89 22.15
C GLU A 118 -3.81 4.31 21.69
N ALA A 119 -4.29 5.47 22.14
CA ALA A 119 -5.60 5.98 21.76
C ALA A 119 -5.71 6.23 20.25
N VAL A 120 -4.72 6.91 19.65
CA VAL A 120 -4.70 7.19 18.21
C VAL A 120 -4.57 5.89 17.40
N SER A 121 -3.69 4.97 17.79
CA SER A 121 -3.49 3.72 17.04
C SER A 121 -4.75 2.86 17.02
N ASN A 122 -5.42 2.68 18.16
CA ASN A 122 -6.67 1.93 18.23
C ASN A 122 -7.80 2.63 17.46
N MET A 123 -7.88 3.97 17.54
CA MET A 123 -8.83 4.74 16.76
C MET A 123 -8.63 4.53 15.25
N LEU A 124 -7.39 4.52 14.76
CA LEU A 124 -7.09 4.30 13.33
C LEU A 124 -7.46 2.89 12.86
N VAL A 125 -7.17 1.86 13.67
CA VAL A 125 -7.60 0.49 13.38
C VAL A 125 -9.12 0.42 13.32
N GLY A 126 -9.81 1.01 14.30
CA GLY A 126 -11.28 1.09 14.32
C GLY A 126 -11.84 1.81 13.09
N ALA A 127 -11.29 2.98 12.74
CA ALA A 127 -11.73 3.77 11.60
C ALA A 127 -11.57 3.01 10.27
N ALA A 128 -10.42 2.35 10.06
CA ALA A 128 -10.18 1.55 8.87
C ALA A 128 -11.15 0.36 8.76
N ARG A 129 -11.45 -0.30 9.88
CA ARG A 129 -12.42 -1.40 9.93
C ARG A 129 -13.84 -0.92 9.72
N THR A 130 -14.27 0.19 10.32
CA THR A 130 -15.60 0.76 10.08
C THR A 130 -15.78 1.10 8.60
N MET A 131 -14.77 1.70 7.96
CA MET A 131 -14.80 1.99 6.52
C MET A 131 -14.93 0.71 5.66
N ALA A 132 -14.26 -0.38 6.03
CA ALA A 132 -14.17 -1.59 5.20
C ALA A 132 -15.24 -2.66 5.50
N GLU A 133 -15.70 -2.75 6.75
CA GLU A 133 -16.47 -3.89 7.28
C GLU A 133 -17.90 -3.52 7.69
N SER A 134 -18.25 -2.23 7.80
CA SER A 134 -19.58 -1.81 8.32
C SER A 134 -20.75 -2.07 7.37
N GLY A 135 -20.48 -2.18 6.06
CA GLY A 135 -21.52 -2.28 5.02
C GLY A 135 -22.25 -0.95 4.72
N LEU A 136 -21.81 0.15 5.32
CA LEU A 136 -22.36 1.50 5.12
C LEU A 136 -21.74 2.20 3.90
N THR A 137 -22.44 3.19 3.34
CA THR A 137 -21.85 4.09 2.33
C THR A 137 -20.82 5.03 2.96
N PRO A 138 -19.91 5.63 2.17
CA PRO A 138 -18.96 6.62 2.69
C PRO A 138 -19.63 7.77 3.46
N GLU A 139 -20.77 8.26 2.98
CA GLU A 139 -21.56 9.31 3.63
C GLU A 139 -22.11 8.83 4.97
N GLU A 140 -22.69 7.63 5.01
CA GLU A 140 -23.20 7.02 6.25
C GLU A 140 -22.10 6.78 7.29
N VAL A 141 -20.90 6.35 6.87
CA VAL A 141 -19.74 6.19 7.76
C VAL A 141 -19.33 7.53 8.37
N MET A 142 -19.28 8.59 7.56
CA MET A 142 -18.91 9.92 8.04
C MET A 142 -19.96 10.50 9.00
N ASP A 143 -21.25 10.20 8.77
CA ASP A 143 -22.36 10.65 9.60
C ASP A 143 -22.44 9.96 10.97
N LEU A 144 -21.67 8.88 11.20
CA LEU A 144 -21.51 8.28 12.54
C LEU A 144 -20.92 9.26 13.57
N ILE A 145 -20.23 10.32 13.12
CA ILE A 145 -19.64 11.34 13.98
C ILE A 145 -20.35 12.68 13.73
N PRO A 146 -21.13 13.22 14.69
CA PRO A 146 -21.97 14.40 14.46
C PRO A 146 -21.17 15.71 14.31
N THR A 147 -19.92 15.75 14.77
CA THR A 147 -19.08 16.95 14.74
C THR A 147 -17.88 16.72 13.83
N ARG A 148 -17.70 17.61 12.85
CA ARG A 148 -16.62 17.55 11.85
C ARG A 148 -15.75 18.81 11.91
N PRO A 149 -14.76 18.89 12.82
CA PRO A 149 -13.97 20.09 13.04
C PRO A 149 -13.17 20.58 11.82
N LEU A 150 -12.91 19.70 10.85
CA LEU A 150 -12.13 20.00 9.64
C LEU A 150 -13.00 20.16 8.38
N ALA A 151 -14.33 20.21 8.50
CA ALA A 151 -15.24 20.22 7.35
C ALA A 151 -14.96 21.39 6.37
N GLU A 152 -14.65 22.58 6.88
CA GLU A 152 -14.37 23.76 6.05
C GLU A 152 -13.06 23.65 5.24
N GLU A 153 -12.10 22.84 5.71
CA GLU A 153 -10.80 22.65 5.06
C GLU A 153 -10.76 21.38 4.18
N GLU A 154 -11.79 20.54 4.23
CA GLU A 154 -11.80 19.21 3.62
C GLU A 154 -11.52 19.24 2.12
N GLU A 155 -12.17 20.13 1.37
CA GLU A 155 -11.98 20.23 -0.08
C GLU A 155 -10.57 20.70 -0.45
N LYS A 156 -9.97 21.55 0.36
CA LYS A 156 -8.58 21.99 0.17
C LYS A 156 -7.60 20.86 0.43
N ILE A 157 -7.83 20.05 1.46
CA ILE A 157 -7.02 18.85 1.72
C ILE A 157 -7.15 17.86 0.55
N LYS A 158 -8.38 17.60 0.07
CA LYS A 158 -8.62 16.75 -1.10
C LYS A 158 -7.92 17.25 -2.35
N GLU A 159 -7.92 18.56 -2.60
CA GLU A 159 -7.22 19.17 -3.74
C GLU A 159 -5.70 18.92 -3.65
N ILE A 160 -5.10 19.09 -2.46
CA ILE A 160 -3.67 18.78 -2.24
C ILE A 160 -3.38 17.31 -2.56
N PHE A 161 -4.20 16.39 -2.04
CA PHE A 161 -4.06 14.95 -2.31
C PHE A 161 -4.17 14.65 -3.80
N ARG A 162 -5.21 15.17 -4.46
CA ARG A 162 -5.42 15.01 -5.91
C ARG A 162 -4.20 15.49 -6.69
N GLN A 163 -3.71 16.70 -6.44
CA GLN A 163 -2.56 17.25 -7.17
C GLN A 163 -1.27 16.46 -6.92
N LYS A 164 -0.93 16.19 -5.65
CA LYS A 164 0.36 15.57 -5.31
C LYS A 164 0.40 14.10 -5.71
N ILE A 165 -0.65 13.33 -5.42
CA ILE A 165 -0.69 11.89 -5.71
C ILE A 165 -0.84 11.64 -7.21
N GLN A 166 -1.64 12.44 -7.93
CA GLN A 166 -1.69 12.36 -9.39
C GLN A 166 -0.31 12.64 -10.02
N GLY A 167 0.42 13.63 -9.49
CA GLY A 167 1.79 13.92 -9.93
C GLY A 167 2.75 12.75 -9.71
N ILE A 168 2.65 12.07 -8.56
CA ILE A 168 3.44 10.85 -8.26
C ILE A 168 3.08 9.73 -9.23
N TYR A 169 1.79 9.46 -9.43
CA TYR A 169 1.34 8.41 -10.34
C TYR A 169 1.80 8.66 -11.78
N ASN A 170 1.68 9.89 -12.28
CA ASN A 170 2.15 10.25 -13.61
C ASN A 170 3.66 10.01 -13.76
N LYS A 171 4.45 10.35 -12.73
CA LYS A 171 5.90 10.05 -12.70
C LYS A 171 6.18 8.56 -12.67
N LEU A 172 5.36 7.73 -12.03
CA LEU A 172 5.56 6.28 -12.00
C LEU A 172 5.23 5.62 -13.34
N LYS A 173 4.25 6.16 -14.07
CA LYS A 173 3.82 5.64 -15.37
C LYS A 173 4.76 6.04 -16.53
N SER A 174 5.46 7.17 -16.41
CA SER A 174 6.49 7.62 -17.36
C SER A 174 7.80 6.86 -17.20
#